data_AF-A0A814FFA9-F1
#
_entry.id   AF-A0A814FFA9-F1
#
_cell.length_a   1.000
_cell.length_b   1.000
_cell.length_c   1.000
_cell.angle_alpha   90.00
_cell.angle_beta   90.00
_cell.angle_gamma   90.00
#
_symmetry.space_group_name_H-M   'P 1'
#
loop_
_entity.id
_entity.type
_entity.pdbx_description
1 polymer ?
#
loop_
_entity_poly.entity_id
_entity_poly.type
_entity_poly.pdbx_seq_one_letter_code
_entity_poly.pdbx_strand_id
1 'polypeptide(L)'
;MNYYTYKFYYTFCDACGSNPCKNGGKCVTLAAGRRFYCLCTPDGYYGKICENKFQSTRYKTHNTPRKDYCAPGPCNNGGECISLRTTYYCRCRAPYYGINCGKS
;
A
#
# COMPACT_ATOMS: atom_id res chain seq x y z
N MET A 1 -10.26 61.82 -12.77
CA MET A 1 -10.71 60.43 -12.52
C MET A 1 -9.50 59.61 -12.12
N ASN A 2 -9.36 59.31 -10.83
CA ASN A 2 -8.19 58.66 -10.23
C ASN A 2 -8.33 57.14 -10.33
N TYR A 3 -7.60 56.51 -11.26
CA TYR A 3 -7.47 55.06 -11.30
C TYR A 3 -6.18 54.66 -10.58
N TYR A 4 -6.29 54.47 -9.27
CA TYR A 4 -5.28 53.78 -8.47
C TYR A 4 -4.97 52.44 -9.14
N THR A 5 -3.81 52.35 -9.79
CA THR A 5 -3.29 51.11 -10.37
C THR A 5 -3.03 50.14 -9.23
N TYR A 6 -3.90 49.15 -9.11
CA TYR A 6 -3.78 48.02 -8.20
C TYR A 6 -2.55 47.19 -8.59
N LYS A 7 -1.36 47.60 -8.13
CA LYS A 7 -0.16 46.77 -8.22
C LYS A 7 -0.32 45.64 -7.20
N PHE A 8 -1.02 44.57 -7.57
CA PHE A 8 -1.05 43.34 -6.79
C PHE A 8 0.37 42.77 -6.76
N TYR A 9 1.14 43.11 -5.74
CA TYR A 9 2.29 42.32 -5.34
C TYR A 9 1.76 40.97 -4.88
N TYR A 10 1.58 40.03 -5.81
CA TYR A 10 1.52 38.62 -5.47
C TYR A 10 2.91 38.26 -4.95
N THR A 11 3.16 38.48 -3.66
CA THR A 11 4.34 37.94 -3.00
C THR A 11 4.22 36.44 -3.13
N PHE A 12 5.02 35.87 -4.02
CA PHE A 12 5.10 34.43 -4.21
C PHE A 12 5.65 33.85 -2.90
N CYS A 13 4.75 33.37 -2.04
CA CYS A 13 5.16 32.62 -0.87
C CYS A 13 5.84 31.34 -1.36
N ASP A 14 6.98 30.98 -0.78
CA ASP A 14 7.49 29.62 -0.95
C ASP A 14 6.98 28.77 0.23
N ALA A 15 5.93 27.99 -0.01
CA ALA A 15 5.37 27.09 1.00
C ALA A 15 6.37 26.02 1.49
N CYS A 16 7.45 25.79 0.75
CA CYS A 16 8.54 24.91 1.18
C CYS A 16 9.62 25.62 2.01
N GLY A 17 9.58 26.95 2.16
CA GLY A 17 10.61 27.71 2.87
C GLY A 17 10.79 27.31 4.35
N SER A 18 9.76 26.76 4.99
CA SER A 18 9.82 26.23 6.35
C SER A 18 10.19 24.74 6.43
N ASN A 19 10.48 24.09 5.30
CA ASN A 19 10.73 22.65 5.18
C ASN A 19 9.69 21.80 5.93
N PRO A 20 8.41 21.86 5.54
CA PRO A 20 7.33 21.20 6.29
C PRO A 20 7.37 19.66 6.23
N CYS A 21 8.08 19.06 5.27
CA CYS A 21 8.16 17.61 5.10
C CYS A 21 9.12 16.97 6.12
N LYS A 22 8.65 15.96 6.83
CA LYS A 22 9.41 15.19 7.82
C LYS A 22 10.13 14.00 7.16
N ASN A 23 11.03 13.38 7.93
CA ASN A 23 11.63 12.08 7.61
C ASN A 23 12.27 11.97 6.21
N GLY A 24 12.92 13.05 5.76
CA GLY A 24 13.63 13.08 4.47
C GLY A 24 12.70 13.23 3.25
N GLY A 25 11.43 13.57 3.43
CA GLY A 25 10.53 13.86 2.32
C GLY A 25 10.94 15.11 1.53
N LYS A 26 10.81 15.06 0.20
CA LYS A 26 11.10 16.20 -0.68
C LYS A 26 9.87 17.12 -0.78
N CYS A 27 10.04 18.38 -0.39
CA CYS A 27 8.98 19.39 -0.51
C CYS A 27 8.91 19.94 -1.93
N VAL A 28 7.69 20.15 -2.44
CA VAL A 28 7.44 20.80 -3.73
C VAL A 28 6.34 21.85 -3.57
N THR A 29 6.66 23.11 -3.90
CA THR A 29 5.72 24.24 -3.89
C THR A 29 4.82 24.18 -5.13
N LEU A 30 3.51 24.33 -4.93
CA LEU A 30 2.48 24.28 -5.97
C LEU A 30 2.22 25.69 -6.55
N ALA A 31 1.53 25.74 -7.70
CA ALA A 31 1.12 27.00 -8.33
C ALA A 31 0.38 27.91 -7.33
N ALA A 32 0.73 29.21 -7.37
CA ALA A 32 0.36 30.26 -6.40
C ALA A 32 1.12 30.26 -5.06
N GLY A 33 2.13 29.40 -4.87
CA GLY A 33 3.16 29.53 -3.82
C GLY A 33 2.74 29.15 -2.39
N ARG A 34 1.46 29.28 -2.04
CA ARG A 34 0.94 29.05 -0.66
C ARG A 34 0.67 27.60 -0.32
N ARG A 35 0.77 26.69 -1.29
CA ARG A 35 0.49 25.27 -1.11
C ARG A 35 1.74 24.48 -1.45
N PHE A 36 1.92 23.36 -0.75
CA PHE A 36 2.99 22.41 -1.00
C PHE A 36 2.44 20.99 -0.95
N TYR A 37 3.21 20.05 -1.48
CA TYR A 37 3.05 18.64 -1.19
C TYR A 37 4.42 18.01 -0.88
N CYS A 38 4.40 16.92 -0.12
CA CYS A 38 5.60 16.17 0.23
C CYS A 38 5.66 14.88 -0.58
N LEU A 39 6.78 14.69 -1.27
CA LEU A 39 7.18 13.41 -1.84
C LEU A 39 7.88 12.61 -0.73
N CYS A 40 7.16 11.67 -0.13
CA CYS A 40 7.72 10.82 0.91
C CYS A 40 8.68 9.78 0.35
N THR A 41 9.66 9.38 1.16
CA THR A 41 10.62 8.33 0.79
C THR A 41 9.88 7.02 0.51
N PRO A 42 10.14 6.35 -0.62
CA PRO A 42 9.42 5.14 -1.03
C PRO A 42 9.39 4.03 0.03
N ASP A 43 10.44 3.92 0.85
CA ASP A 43 10.66 2.75 1.70
C ASP A 43 10.27 2.91 3.17
N GLY A 44 9.64 4.03 3.55
CA GLY A 44 9.60 4.31 4.99
C GLY A 44 8.53 5.22 5.53
N TYR A 45 7.97 6.16 4.77
CA TYR A 45 7.09 7.17 5.37
C TYR A 45 5.92 7.58 4.49
N TYR A 46 4.81 7.97 5.11
CA TYR A 46 3.56 8.41 4.49
C TYR A 46 2.87 9.48 5.34
N GLY A 47 1.75 10.01 4.83
CA GLY A 47 1.03 11.13 5.46
C GLY A 47 1.27 12.42 4.71
N LYS A 48 0.57 13.49 5.12
CA LYS A 48 0.59 14.77 4.42
C LYS A 48 1.99 15.39 4.38
N ILE A 49 2.76 15.16 5.45
CA ILE A 49 4.12 15.66 5.62
C ILE A 49 5.11 14.53 5.92
N CYS A 50 4.81 13.31 5.49
CA CYS A 50 5.65 12.12 5.73
C CYS A 50 5.89 11.82 7.22
N GLU A 51 4.93 12.14 8.08
CA GLU A 51 5.01 11.99 9.53
C GLU A 51 4.84 10.56 10.02
N ASN A 52 4.21 9.70 9.22
CA ASN A 52 3.89 8.33 9.61
C ASN A 52 4.91 7.36 9.00
N LYS A 53 5.47 6.46 9.79
CA LYS A 53 6.38 5.42 9.29
C LYS A 53 5.58 4.25 8.71
N PHE A 54 5.91 3.80 7.50
CA PHE A 54 5.55 2.46 7.05
C PHE A 54 6.28 1.48 7.94
N GLN A 55 5.56 0.93 8.91
CA GLN A 55 6.10 -0.14 9.72
C GLN A 55 6.23 -1.36 8.82
N SER A 56 7.47 -1.74 8.50
CA SER A 56 7.85 -3.02 7.85
C SER A 56 7.22 -4.23 8.56
N THR A 57 6.75 -4.06 9.80
CA THR A 57 6.00 -5.06 10.57
C THR A 57 4.53 -5.23 10.16
N ARG A 58 3.96 -4.49 9.19
CA ARG A 58 2.61 -4.80 8.65
C ARG A 58 2.56 -5.99 7.68
N TYR A 59 3.68 -6.68 7.46
CA TYR A 59 3.67 -8.09 7.01
C TYR A 59 3.81 -9.09 8.18
N LYS A 60 3.86 -8.60 9.43
CA LYS A 60 3.95 -9.36 10.68
C LYS A 60 2.93 -8.89 11.75
N THR A 61 1.81 -8.27 11.38
CA THR A 61 0.71 -8.00 12.34
C THR A 61 -0.22 -9.18 12.46
N HIS A 62 0.35 -10.36 12.71
CA HIS A 62 -0.23 -11.46 13.47
C HIS A 62 0.94 -12.45 13.64
N ASN A 63 1.38 -12.69 14.87
CA ASN A 63 2.18 -13.87 15.21
C ASN A 63 1.32 -15.15 15.10
N THR A 64 0.43 -15.18 14.11
CA THR A 64 -0.45 -16.29 13.79
C THR A 64 0.22 -16.99 12.62
N PRO A 65 0.68 -18.23 12.80
CA PRO A 65 1.16 -19.06 11.70
C PRO A 65 0.16 -18.99 10.55
N ARG A 66 0.65 -18.90 9.31
CA ARG A 66 -0.22 -19.01 8.14
C ARG A 66 -1.03 -20.30 8.30
N LYS A 67 -2.36 -20.17 8.27
CA LYS A 67 -3.25 -21.33 8.33
C LYS A 67 -2.91 -22.23 7.16
N ASP A 68 -2.54 -23.47 7.44
CA ASP A 68 -2.39 -24.48 6.40
C ASP A 68 -3.77 -25.00 6.01
N TYR A 69 -4.23 -24.64 4.80
CA TYR A 69 -5.50 -25.10 4.26
C TYR A 69 -5.44 -26.53 3.72
N CYS A 70 -4.25 -27.14 3.67
CA CYS A 70 -4.08 -28.55 3.35
C CYS A 70 -4.24 -29.49 4.54
N ALA A 71 -4.28 -28.99 5.77
CA ALA A 71 -4.61 -29.81 6.93
C ALA A 71 -6.14 -29.83 7.15
N PRO A 72 -6.78 -31.00 7.30
CA PRO A 72 -6.21 -32.34 7.52
C PRO A 72 -6.02 -33.21 6.26
N GLY A 73 -6.16 -32.65 5.05
CA GLY A 73 -6.03 -33.36 3.78
C GLY A 73 -7.34 -33.34 3.00
N PRO A 74 -7.73 -32.20 2.41
CA PRO A 74 -9.04 -32.06 1.73
C PRO A 74 -9.12 -32.79 0.38
N CYS A 75 -7.98 -33.14 -0.23
CA CYS A 75 -7.92 -33.75 -1.56
C CYS A 75 -8.06 -35.28 -1.47
N ASN A 76 -9.11 -35.82 -2.09
CA ASN A 76 -9.37 -37.25 -2.15
C ASN A 76 -8.63 -37.92 -3.32
N ASN A 77 -8.70 -39.25 -3.39
CA ASN A 77 -8.27 -40.06 -4.54
C ASN A 77 -6.82 -39.79 -4.99
N GLY A 78 -5.92 -39.52 -4.04
CA GLY A 78 -4.50 -39.26 -4.32
C GLY A 78 -4.23 -37.91 -5.00
N GLY A 79 -5.17 -36.97 -4.95
CA GLY A 79 -4.97 -35.59 -5.39
C GLY A 79 -3.92 -34.87 -4.54
N GLU A 80 -3.12 -34.01 -5.18
CA GLU A 80 -2.11 -33.22 -4.50
C GLU A 80 -2.71 -31.92 -3.98
N CYS A 81 -2.52 -31.65 -2.68
CA CYS A 81 -3.01 -30.42 -2.05
C CYS A 81 -1.96 -29.31 -2.12
N ILE A 82 -2.40 -28.13 -2.56
CA ILE A 82 -1.60 -26.91 -2.61
C ILE A 82 -2.25 -25.86 -1.70
N SER A 83 -1.56 -25.51 -0.61
CA SER A 83 -2.02 -24.52 0.37
C SER A 83 -1.82 -23.11 -0.20
N LEU A 84 -2.89 -22.32 -0.29
CA LEU A 84 -2.88 -20.94 -0.80
C LEU A 84 -3.07 -19.94 0.36
N ARG A 85 -3.06 -18.63 0.04
CA ARG A 85 -3.14 -17.57 1.06
C ARG A 85 -4.41 -17.61 1.90
N THR A 86 -5.53 -18.01 1.31
CA THR A 86 -6.87 -17.96 1.93
C THR A 86 -7.69 -19.24 1.71
N THR A 87 -7.14 -20.24 1.01
CA THR A 87 -7.83 -21.47 0.60
C THR A 87 -6.82 -22.55 0.21
N TYR A 88 -7.27 -23.66 -0.35
CA TYR A 88 -6.45 -24.70 -0.98
C TYR A 88 -6.89 -24.94 -2.43
N TYR A 89 -6.04 -25.63 -3.19
CA TYR A 89 -6.35 -26.19 -4.50
C TYR A 89 -5.95 -27.66 -4.53
N CYS A 90 -6.82 -28.52 -5.04
CA CYS A 90 -6.51 -29.93 -5.27
C CYS A 90 -6.17 -30.18 -6.74
N ARG A 91 -4.94 -30.60 -7.01
CA ARG A 91 -4.55 -31.11 -8.32
C ARG A 91 -4.95 -32.57 -8.43
N CYS A 92 -6.11 -32.82 -9.05
CA CYS A 92 -6.65 -34.16 -9.19
C CYS A 92 -5.87 -35.02 -10.18
N ARG A 93 -5.75 -36.30 -9.87
CA ARG A 93 -5.27 -37.32 -10.82
C ARG A 93 -6.45 -37.82 -11.64
N ALA A 94 -6.27 -38.01 -12.94
CA ALA A 94 -7.31 -38.64 -13.77
C ALA A 94 -7.66 -40.04 -13.24
N PRO A 95 -8.94 -40.47 -13.32
CA PRO A 95 -10.09 -39.76 -13.90
C PRO A 95 -10.78 -38.77 -12.95
N TYR A 96 -10.23 -38.52 -11.76
CA TYR A 96 -10.93 -37.79 -10.72
C TYR A 96 -11.01 -36.28 -10.96
N TYR A 97 -12.09 -35.66 -10.51
CA TYR A 97 -12.35 -34.22 -10.64
C TYR A 97 -13.19 -33.65 -9.47
N GLY A 98 -13.43 -32.34 -9.53
CA GLY A 98 -14.13 -31.57 -8.50
C GLY A 98 -13.17 -30.94 -7.48
N ILE A 99 -13.70 -30.05 -6.64
CA ILE A 99 -12.92 -29.23 -5.70
C ILE A 99 -11.99 -30.08 -4.82
N ASN A 100 -12.46 -31.26 -4.41
CA ASN A 100 -11.75 -32.19 -3.55
C ASN A 100 -11.40 -33.52 -4.22
N CYS A 101 -11.41 -33.58 -5.56
CA CYS A 101 -11.12 -34.80 -6.33
C CYS A 101 -11.98 -36.02 -5.94
N GLY A 102 -13.19 -35.82 -5.42
CA GLY A 102 -14.06 -36.90 -4.94
C GLY A 102 -14.96 -37.52 -6.02
N LYS A 103 -14.97 -36.95 -7.24
CA LYS A 103 -15.79 -37.41 -8.37
C LYS A 103 -14.90 -38.11 -9.40
N SER A 104 -15.45 -39.06 -10.16
CA SER A 104 -14.79 -39.81 -11.26
C SER A 104 -15.74 -39.98 -12.43
#